data_AF-A0A7R9Z4P6-F1
#
_entry.id   AF-A0A7R9Z4P6-F1
#
_cell.length_a   1.000
_cell.length_b   1.000
_cell.length_c   1.000
_cell.angle_alpha   90.00
_cell.angle_beta   90.00
_cell.angle_gamma   90.00
#
_symmetry.space_group_name_H-M   'P 1'
#
loop_
_entity.id
_entity.type
_entity.pdbx_description
1 polymer ?
#
loop_
_entity_poly.entity_id
_entity_poly.type
_entity_poly.pdbx_seq_one_letter_code
_entity_poly.pdbx_strand_id
1 'polypeptide(L)'
;DWSGVSASYLFCSTKLGVDESYNRLGYYKHAFQNDEVRVTNRFQLAKELGLPTLCVTRLDFSAVVDVVSRPNCIAIVLVDNVVLLNPQADSETAQHQTKLANGHSDASLHVGVEAEMCGDAINLVPSDVTELEPQGVPHNHEVPSQQSTEDSSYAGHYVVLCGVSSEPAEVAHAEGKRDGLGSSFCMVIKNPSSRKPTDFVTPAHFERAWRANGTDDDIIFIANWQRK
;
A
#
# COMPACT_ATOMS: atom_id res chain seq x y z
N ASP A 1 -16.03 29.57 18.62
CA ASP A 1 -16.56 28.79 19.74
C ASP A 1 -16.77 27.37 19.25
N TRP A 2 -15.99 26.41 19.76
CA TRP A 2 -15.99 25.00 19.31
C TRP A 2 -16.68 24.07 20.32
N SER A 3 -17.26 24.62 21.40
CA SER A 3 -17.96 23.82 22.41
C SER A 3 -19.26 23.27 21.85
N GLY A 4 -19.21 22.07 21.28
CA GLY A 4 -20.38 21.37 20.74
C GLY A 4 -20.12 20.54 19.49
N VAL A 5 -18.93 20.66 18.88
CA VAL A 5 -18.54 19.86 17.71
C VAL A 5 -17.93 18.55 18.19
N SER A 6 -18.56 17.42 17.86
CA SER A 6 -18.03 16.08 18.12
C SER A 6 -17.72 15.42 16.78
N ALA A 7 -16.50 14.94 16.61
CA ALA A 7 -16.14 14.14 15.44
C ALA A 7 -16.14 12.65 15.81
N SER A 8 -16.65 11.82 14.91
CA SER A 8 -16.41 10.37 14.91
C SER A 8 -15.31 10.06 13.91
N TYR A 9 -14.53 9.04 14.18
CA TYR A 9 -13.50 8.59 13.26
C TYR A 9 -13.39 7.07 13.22
N LEU A 10 -12.82 6.56 12.13
CA LEU A 10 -12.50 5.14 11.95
C LEU A 10 -11.16 5.05 11.22
N PHE A 11 -10.16 4.42 11.84
CA PHE A 11 -8.91 4.07 11.17
C PHE A 11 -9.07 2.71 10.49
N CYS A 12 -8.77 2.65 9.20
CA CYS A 12 -8.70 1.42 8.42
C CYS A 12 -7.27 1.22 7.91
N SER A 13 -6.83 -0.04 7.92
CA SER A 13 -5.53 -0.44 7.37
C SER A 13 -5.58 -1.91 6.98
N THR A 14 -4.72 -2.32 6.04
CA THR A 14 -4.44 -3.73 5.80
C THR A 14 -3.65 -4.38 6.93
N LYS A 15 -2.95 -3.59 7.75
CA LYS A 15 -2.09 -4.10 8.82
C LYS A 15 -2.11 -3.19 10.06
N LEU A 16 -2.55 -3.74 11.19
CA LEU A 16 -2.44 -3.06 12.50
C LEU A 16 -1.11 -3.41 13.17
N GLY A 17 0.00 -2.95 12.60
CA GLY A 17 1.34 -3.28 13.07
C GLY A 17 2.40 -2.89 12.04
N VAL A 18 3.62 -3.40 12.21
CA VAL A 18 4.65 -3.24 11.19
C VAL A 18 4.64 -4.40 10.21
N ASP A 19 4.97 -4.12 8.95
CA ASP A 19 5.35 -5.17 8.03
C ASP A 19 6.83 -5.53 8.14
N GLU A 20 7.11 -6.67 8.76
CA GLU A 20 8.46 -7.25 8.87
C GLU A 20 9.15 -7.44 7.52
N SER A 21 8.39 -7.55 6.42
CA SER A 21 8.95 -7.60 5.07
C SER A 21 9.80 -6.36 4.74
N TYR A 22 9.50 -5.20 5.35
CA TYR A 22 10.18 -3.93 5.13
C TYR A 22 11.52 -3.79 5.86
N ASN A 23 11.85 -4.68 6.82
CA ASN A 23 13.12 -4.63 7.56
C ASN A 23 14.36 -4.69 6.65
N ARG A 24 14.21 -5.25 5.45
CA ARG A 24 15.29 -5.35 4.45
C ARG A 24 15.31 -4.23 3.42
N LEU A 25 14.30 -3.35 3.40
CA LEU A 25 14.21 -2.24 2.44
C LEU A 25 15.08 -1.07 2.91
N GLY A 26 15.79 -0.44 1.96
CA GLY A 26 16.75 0.64 2.25
C GLY A 26 16.17 1.76 3.10
N TYR A 27 14.94 2.20 2.80
CA TYR A 27 14.24 3.24 3.54
C TYR A 27 14.03 2.89 5.03
N TYR A 28 13.67 1.65 5.35
CA TYR A 28 13.28 1.24 6.70
C TYR A 28 14.40 0.59 7.51
N LYS A 29 15.41 0.01 6.86
CA LYS A 29 16.42 -0.85 7.47
C LYS A 29 17.08 -0.27 8.73
N HIS A 30 17.37 1.03 8.73
CA HIS A 30 18.08 1.68 9.84
C HIS A 30 17.17 2.12 10.99
N ALA A 31 15.85 2.20 10.76
CA ALA A 31 14.86 2.62 11.75
C ALA A 31 13.90 1.50 12.16
N PHE A 32 13.92 0.35 11.48
CA PHE A 32 12.87 -0.66 11.57
C PHE A 32 12.59 -1.11 13.00
N GLN A 33 13.62 -1.47 13.77
CA GLN A 33 13.44 -1.92 15.16
C GLN A 33 12.79 -0.85 16.05
N ASN A 34 13.20 0.41 15.89
CA ASN A 34 12.63 1.51 16.66
C ASN A 34 11.18 1.79 16.22
N ASP A 35 10.91 1.72 14.92
CA ASP A 35 9.58 1.91 14.36
C ASP A 35 8.63 0.77 14.72
N GLU A 36 9.10 -0.47 14.75
CA GLU A 36 8.38 -1.64 15.21
C GLU A 36 7.86 -1.47 16.63
N VAL A 37 8.74 -1.11 17.56
CA VAL A 37 8.35 -0.84 18.95
C VAL A 37 7.37 0.32 19.01
N ARG A 38 7.63 1.42 18.29
CA ARG A 38 6.77 2.61 18.27
C ARG A 38 5.37 2.32 17.74
N VAL A 39 5.26 1.60 16.62
CA VAL A 39 3.99 1.27 15.97
C VAL A 39 3.21 0.27 16.81
N THR A 40 3.87 -0.78 17.31
CA THR A 40 3.26 -1.77 18.21
C THR A 40 2.66 -1.11 19.45
N ASN A 41 3.41 -0.22 20.10
CA ASN A 41 2.93 0.51 21.28
C ASN A 41 1.73 1.41 20.96
N ARG A 42 1.69 2.03 19.76
CA ARG A 42 0.55 2.88 19.35
C ARG A 42 -0.72 2.06 19.14
N PHE A 43 -0.64 0.89 18.49
CA PHE A 43 -1.81 0.04 18.30
C PHE A 43 -2.28 -0.60 19.59
N GLN A 44 -1.35 -0.97 20.48
CA GLN A 44 -1.69 -1.44 21.82
C GLN A 44 -2.41 -0.36 22.63
N LEU A 45 -1.92 0.88 22.61
CA LEU A 45 -2.59 2.01 23.26
C LEU A 45 -3.95 2.31 22.64
N ALA A 46 -4.08 2.27 21.30
CA ALA A 46 -5.36 2.46 20.62
C ALA A 46 -6.40 1.42 21.05
N LYS A 47 -5.97 0.16 21.21
CA LYS A 47 -6.81 -0.93 21.72
C LYS A 47 -7.22 -0.69 23.18
N GLU A 48 -6.30 -0.28 24.04
CA GLU A 48 -6.56 0.02 25.45
C GLU A 48 -7.54 1.17 25.64
N LEU A 49 -7.45 2.20 24.79
CA LEU A 49 -8.37 3.34 24.78
C LEU A 49 -9.69 3.06 24.05
N GLY A 50 -9.85 1.87 23.45
CA GLY A 50 -11.05 1.51 22.69
C GLY A 50 -11.25 2.37 21.43
N LEU A 51 -10.18 2.84 20.80
CA LEU A 51 -10.27 3.66 19.58
C LEU A 51 -10.75 2.80 18.41
N PRO A 52 -11.69 3.29 17.57
CA PRO A 52 -12.21 2.52 16.44
C PRO A 52 -11.13 2.26 15.39
N THR A 53 -10.83 0.97 15.18
CA THR A 53 -9.90 0.48 14.15
C THR A 53 -10.54 -0.65 13.37
N LEU A 54 -10.23 -0.74 12.08
CA LEU A 54 -10.70 -1.79 11.18
C LEU A 54 -9.50 -2.34 10.39
N CYS A 55 -9.11 -3.57 10.70
CA CYS A 55 -8.12 -4.30 9.92
C CYS A 55 -8.83 -5.11 8.83
N VAL A 56 -8.59 -4.78 7.56
CA VAL A 56 -9.22 -5.44 6.41
C VAL A 56 -8.18 -5.71 5.35
N THR A 57 -8.21 -6.90 4.74
CA THR A 57 -7.23 -7.27 3.70
C THR A 57 -7.23 -6.34 2.50
N ARG A 58 -8.38 -5.74 2.20
CA ARG A 58 -8.52 -4.71 1.16
C ARG A 58 -9.76 -3.88 1.44
N LEU A 59 -9.61 -2.57 1.50
CA LEU A 59 -10.74 -1.66 1.49
C LEU A 59 -11.11 -1.34 0.03
N ASP A 60 -12.36 -1.57 -0.32
CA ASP A 60 -12.85 -1.25 -1.66
C ASP A 60 -12.82 0.25 -1.90
N PHE A 61 -12.28 0.67 -3.05
CA PHE A 61 -12.17 2.08 -3.36
C PHE A 61 -13.55 2.74 -3.57
N SER A 62 -14.55 1.98 -4.04
CA SER A 62 -15.94 2.45 -4.07
C SER A 62 -16.45 2.82 -2.67
N ALA A 63 -16.09 2.06 -1.63
CA ALA A 63 -16.47 2.40 -0.26
C ALA A 63 -15.78 3.69 0.22
N VAL A 64 -14.52 3.92 -0.17
CA VAL A 64 -13.82 5.19 0.10
C VAL A 64 -14.57 6.35 -0.55
N VAL A 65 -14.87 6.23 -1.84
CA VAL A 65 -15.64 7.22 -2.62
C VAL A 65 -17.00 7.47 -1.97
N ASP A 66 -17.74 6.42 -1.63
CA ASP A 66 -19.06 6.50 -1.01
C ASP A 66 -19.04 7.23 0.34
N VAL A 67 -17.99 7.04 1.15
CA VAL A 67 -17.86 7.71 2.45
C VAL A 67 -17.51 9.19 2.26
N VAL A 68 -16.51 9.51 1.45
CA VAL A 68 -16.07 10.92 1.28
C VAL A 68 -17.02 11.73 0.40
N SER A 69 -17.93 11.09 -0.32
CA SER A 69 -19.03 11.78 -1.03
C SER A 69 -20.13 12.25 -0.09
N ARG A 70 -20.16 11.77 1.17
CA ARG A 70 -21.17 12.20 2.15
C ARG A 70 -20.82 13.59 2.69
N PRO A 71 -21.83 14.44 2.95
CA PRO A 71 -21.58 15.71 3.60
C PRO A 71 -20.92 15.49 4.96
N ASN A 72 -20.00 16.38 5.32
CA ASN A 72 -19.28 16.37 6.60
C ASN A 72 -18.38 15.15 6.85
N CYS A 73 -18.07 14.38 5.80
CA CYS A 73 -17.10 13.30 5.85
C CYS A 73 -15.84 13.71 5.08
N ILE A 74 -14.69 13.55 5.71
CA ILE A 74 -13.37 13.66 5.08
C ILE A 74 -12.55 12.44 5.44
N ALA A 75 -11.40 12.27 4.80
CA ALA A 75 -10.43 11.29 5.22
C ALA A 75 -9.02 11.87 5.28
N ILE A 76 -8.20 11.36 6.20
CA ILE A 76 -6.74 11.51 6.17
C ILE A 76 -6.19 10.22 5.57
N VAL A 77 -5.44 10.31 4.48
CA VAL A 77 -5.02 9.15 3.68
C VAL A 77 -3.50 9.16 3.56
N LEU A 78 -2.86 8.02 3.84
CA LEU A 78 -1.45 7.83 3.52
C LEU A 78 -1.34 7.47 2.04
N VAL A 79 -0.49 8.19 1.32
CA VAL A 79 -0.20 7.90 -0.08
C VAL A 79 1.30 7.87 -0.31
N ASP A 80 1.74 7.19 -1.36
CA ASP A 80 3.07 7.42 -1.91
C ASP A 80 3.08 8.74 -2.67
N ASN A 81 3.83 9.71 -2.15
CA ASN A 81 3.94 11.04 -2.71
C ASN A 81 4.65 11.05 -4.07
N VAL A 82 5.54 10.09 -4.34
CA VAL A 82 6.16 9.98 -5.67
C VAL A 82 5.10 9.60 -6.70
N VAL A 83 4.23 8.65 -6.39
CA VAL A 83 3.11 8.27 -7.27
C VAL A 83 2.10 9.42 -7.38
N LEU A 84 1.75 10.08 -6.27
CA LEU A 84 0.80 11.19 -6.28
C LEU A 84 1.27 12.37 -7.15
N LEU A 85 2.57 12.69 -7.11
CA LEU A 85 3.14 13.81 -7.88
C LEU A 85 3.52 13.44 -9.32
N ASN A 86 3.75 12.15 -9.61
CA ASN A 86 4.15 11.66 -10.93
C ASN A 86 3.07 10.76 -11.57
N PRO A 87 2.11 11.33 -12.31
CA PRO A 87 1.10 10.59 -13.06
C PRO A 87 1.66 9.87 -14.33
N GLN A 88 2.92 9.43 -14.33
CA GLN A 88 3.58 8.87 -15.54
C GLN A 88 4.28 7.53 -15.31
N ALA A 89 4.20 6.93 -14.11
CA ALA A 89 5.01 5.76 -13.75
C ALA A 89 4.64 4.44 -14.49
N ASP A 90 3.57 4.41 -15.29
CA ASP A 90 3.05 3.17 -15.86
C ASP A 90 3.60 2.79 -17.26
N SER A 91 4.62 3.49 -17.80
CA SER A 91 5.18 3.11 -19.12
C SER A 91 6.35 2.11 -19.08
N GLU A 92 7.04 1.92 -17.96
CA GLU A 92 8.26 1.09 -17.93
C GLU A 92 8.12 -0.23 -17.15
N THR A 93 7.24 -0.31 -16.16
CA THR A 93 7.18 -1.48 -15.27
C THR A 93 6.38 -2.67 -15.83
N ALA A 94 5.50 -2.44 -16.81
CA ALA A 94 4.69 -3.50 -17.43
C ALA A 94 5.46 -4.37 -18.45
N GLN A 95 6.60 -3.91 -18.98
CA GLN A 95 7.37 -4.64 -20.00
C GLN A 95 8.41 -5.61 -19.43
N HIS A 96 8.76 -5.51 -18.14
CA HIS A 96 9.78 -6.38 -17.55
C HIS A 96 9.24 -7.73 -17.04
N GLN A 97 7.93 -7.85 -16.83
CA GLN A 97 7.31 -9.12 -16.38
C GLN A 97 6.83 -10.03 -17.52
N THR A 98 6.72 -9.54 -18.76
CA THR A 98 6.31 -10.35 -19.93
C THR A 98 7.49 -10.99 -20.68
N LYS A 99 8.74 -10.62 -20.36
CA LYS A 99 9.93 -11.10 -21.08
C LYS A 99 10.57 -12.36 -20.48
N LEU A 100 10.13 -12.80 -19.29
CA LEU A 100 10.58 -14.04 -18.64
C LEU A 100 9.68 -15.24 -18.88
N ALA A 101 8.52 -15.07 -19.54
CA ALA A 101 7.56 -16.15 -19.80
C ALA A 101 7.58 -16.71 -21.24
N ASN A 102 8.27 -16.05 -22.18
CA ASN A 102 8.31 -16.47 -23.58
C ASN A 102 9.71 -16.91 -24.01
N GLY A 103 10.05 -18.13 -23.61
CA GLY A 103 11.18 -18.86 -24.14
C GLY A 103 11.19 -20.28 -23.61
N HIS A 104 10.46 -21.19 -24.27
CA HIS A 104 10.88 -22.53 -24.71
C HIS A 104 9.65 -23.39 -25.12
N SER A 105 9.61 -23.70 -26.43
CA SER A 105 9.06 -24.90 -27.12
C SER A 105 7.67 -25.47 -26.81
N ASP A 106 6.79 -25.30 -27.79
CA ASP A 106 5.99 -26.32 -28.50
C ASP A 106 6.10 -27.81 -28.06
N ALA A 107 4.98 -28.41 -27.66
CA ALA A 107 4.45 -29.68 -28.21
C ALA A 107 3.12 -30.13 -27.53
N SER A 108 2.18 -30.48 -28.40
CA SER A 108 0.83 -31.07 -28.27
C SER A 108 0.63 -32.29 -27.32
N LEU A 109 -0.53 -32.41 -26.63
CA LEU A 109 -1.60 -33.43 -26.83
C LEU A 109 -2.55 -33.64 -25.60
N HIS A 110 -3.86 -33.61 -25.91
CA HIS A 110 -5.01 -34.44 -25.45
C HIS A 110 -5.36 -34.71 -23.97
N VAL A 111 -6.62 -34.31 -23.65
CA VAL A 111 -7.74 -35.06 -23.00
C VAL A 111 -7.60 -35.54 -21.55
N GLY A 112 -8.57 -35.12 -20.73
CA GLY A 112 -9.31 -36.07 -19.87
C GLY A 112 -9.36 -35.79 -18.37
N VAL A 113 -10.50 -35.23 -17.94
CA VAL A 113 -11.36 -35.58 -16.79
C VAL A 113 -10.77 -35.90 -15.39
N GLU A 114 -11.50 -35.38 -14.39
CA GLU A 114 -11.75 -35.86 -13.02
C GLU A 114 -10.98 -35.24 -11.84
N ALA A 115 -11.81 -34.89 -10.85
CA ALA A 115 -11.47 -34.44 -9.52
C ALA A 115 -11.23 -35.65 -8.60
N GLU A 116 -10.43 -35.49 -7.56
CA GLU A 116 -10.80 -35.90 -6.19
C GLU A 116 -9.75 -35.50 -5.14
N MET A 117 -10.22 -35.47 -3.90
CA MET A 117 -9.57 -35.03 -2.67
C MET A 117 -8.76 -36.13 -1.96
N CYS A 118 -7.92 -35.67 -1.02
CA CYS A 118 -7.57 -36.26 0.28
C CYS A 118 -6.43 -37.31 0.34
N GLY A 119 -5.60 -37.21 1.41
CA GLY A 119 -4.78 -38.34 1.86
C GLY A 119 -3.41 -38.02 2.49
N ASP A 120 -3.44 -37.60 3.75
CA ASP A 120 -2.52 -37.86 4.88
C ASP A 120 -1.10 -38.48 4.71
N ALA A 121 -0.17 -37.79 5.39
CA ALA A 121 0.75 -38.26 6.44
C ALA A 121 2.07 -39.02 6.15
N ILE A 122 2.97 -38.85 7.15
CA ILE A 122 4.17 -39.61 7.60
C ILE A 122 5.44 -39.58 6.71
N ASN A 123 6.63 -39.17 7.17
CA ASN A 123 7.38 -39.67 8.34
C ASN A 123 8.50 -38.72 8.84
N LEU A 124 8.69 -38.72 10.16
CA LEU A 124 9.89 -38.39 10.94
C LEU A 124 11.00 -39.44 10.63
N VAL A 125 12.32 -39.30 10.81
CA VAL A 125 13.15 -38.98 12.01
C VAL A 125 14.66 -38.83 11.57
N PRO A 126 15.73 -38.76 12.42
CA PRO A 126 16.72 -37.68 12.44
C PRO A 126 18.19 -38.16 12.24
N SER A 127 19.19 -37.30 12.52
CA SER A 127 20.53 -37.55 13.15
C SER A 127 21.51 -36.44 12.74
N ASP A 128 21.85 -35.46 13.58
CA ASP A 128 22.84 -35.40 14.68
C ASP A 128 24.35 -35.42 14.28
N VAL A 129 24.99 -34.28 14.55
CA VAL A 129 26.41 -33.90 14.81
C VAL A 129 27.60 -34.62 14.15
N THR A 130 28.51 -33.81 13.58
CA THR A 130 29.89 -33.64 14.11
C THR A 130 30.62 -32.45 13.46
N GLU A 131 31.35 -31.73 14.31
CA GLU A 131 32.17 -30.54 14.09
C GLU A 131 33.63 -30.96 13.81
N LEU A 132 34.31 -30.41 12.79
CA LEU A 132 35.77 -30.36 12.65
C LEU A 132 36.17 -29.36 11.53
N GLU A 133 36.95 -28.34 11.89
CA GLU A 133 37.74 -27.40 11.06
C GLU A 133 39.18 -27.40 11.65
N PRO A 134 40.26 -26.86 11.03
CA PRO A 134 40.33 -26.05 9.81
C PRO A 134 41.49 -26.41 8.85
N GLN A 135 41.59 -25.61 7.76
CA GLN A 135 42.77 -25.21 6.98
C GLN A 135 42.86 -25.69 5.53
N GLY A 136 42.61 -24.73 4.61
CA GLY A 136 42.93 -24.83 3.19
C GLY A 136 42.32 -23.69 2.36
N VAL A 137 43.02 -22.56 2.25
CA VAL A 137 42.82 -21.52 1.21
C VAL A 137 44.01 -21.66 0.25
N PRO A 138 43.95 -21.48 -1.09
CA PRO A 138 43.00 -20.69 -1.88
C PRO A 138 42.44 -21.37 -3.16
N HIS A 139 41.23 -21.00 -3.59
CA HIS A 139 40.99 -20.54 -4.97
C HIS A 139 39.55 -20.07 -5.19
N ASN A 140 39.43 -18.85 -5.72
CA ASN A 140 38.36 -18.31 -6.56
C ASN A 140 37.04 -19.09 -6.62
N HIS A 141 36.07 -18.63 -5.84
CA HIS A 141 34.69 -18.60 -6.31
C HIS A 141 34.14 -17.20 -6.05
N GLU A 142 33.62 -16.60 -7.13
CA GLU A 142 32.88 -15.35 -7.11
C GLU A 142 31.87 -15.35 -5.97
N VAL A 143 32.10 -14.46 -5.01
CA VAL A 143 31.04 -14.01 -4.10
C VAL A 143 29.94 -13.45 -5.00
N PRO A 144 28.70 -13.97 -4.98
CA PRO A 144 27.61 -13.34 -5.69
C PRO A 144 27.51 -11.92 -5.15
N SER A 145 27.83 -10.97 -6.01
CA SER A 145 27.68 -9.54 -5.76
C SER A 145 26.33 -9.33 -5.12
N GLN A 146 26.35 -8.81 -3.90
CA GLN A 146 25.18 -8.31 -3.20
C GLN A 146 24.43 -7.42 -4.19
N GLN A 147 23.30 -7.92 -4.68
CA GLN A 147 22.39 -7.15 -5.50
C GLN A 147 21.96 -5.99 -4.61
N SER A 148 22.47 -4.81 -4.91
CA SER A 148 22.12 -3.56 -4.25
C SER A 148 20.61 -3.48 -4.22
N THR A 149 20.02 -3.59 -3.03
CA THR A 149 18.60 -3.37 -2.81
C THR A 149 18.27 -2.00 -3.38
N GLU A 150 17.49 -1.98 -4.46
CA GLU A 150 17.03 -0.76 -5.10
C GLU A 150 16.53 0.21 -4.02
N ASP A 151 17.03 1.45 -4.05
CA ASP A 151 16.50 2.53 -3.24
C ASP A 151 15.01 2.65 -3.58
N SER A 152 14.14 2.13 -2.71
CA SER A 152 12.71 2.24 -2.91
C SER A 152 12.37 3.73 -2.94
N SER A 153 11.93 4.22 -4.08
CA SER A 153 11.53 5.62 -4.30
C SER A 153 10.31 6.04 -3.46
N TYR A 154 9.74 5.13 -2.68
CA TYR A 154 8.62 5.38 -1.78
C TYR A 154 8.85 6.61 -0.91
N ALA A 155 7.88 7.51 -0.91
CA ALA A 155 7.84 8.66 -0.02
C ALA A 155 6.45 8.82 0.58
N GLY A 156 6.21 8.16 1.73
CA GLY A 156 4.94 8.27 2.45
C GLY A 156 4.57 9.70 2.80
N HIS A 157 3.35 10.11 2.49
CA HIS A 157 2.84 11.45 2.77
C HIS A 157 1.34 11.42 3.07
N TYR A 158 0.92 12.10 4.14
CA TYR A 158 -0.49 12.20 4.49
C TYR A 158 -1.14 13.38 3.76
N VAL A 159 -2.26 13.11 3.10
CA VAL A 159 -3.13 14.12 2.48
C VAL A 159 -4.52 14.08 3.12
N VAL A 160 -5.26 15.18 3.00
CA VAL A 160 -6.68 15.23 3.38
C VAL A 160 -7.52 15.03 2.13
N LEU A 161 -8.28 13.95 2.07
CA LEU A 161 -9.29 13.70 1.05
C LEU A 161 -10.59 14.38 1.48
N CYS A 162 -10.96 15.45 0.79
CA CYS A 162 -12.07 16.33 1.14
C CYS A 162 -13.41 15.89 0.55
N GLY A 163 -13.39 15.03 -0.46
CA GLY A 163 -14.58 14.54 -1.15
C GLY A 163 -14.33 14.28 -2.63
N VAL A 164 -15.41 14.28 -3.40
CA VAL A 164 -15.40 14.17 -4.87
C VAL A 164 -16.03 15.39 -5.50
N SER A 165 -15.68 15.66 -6.75
CA SER A 165 -16.33 16.69 -7.55
C SER A 165 -16.63 16.21 -8.96
N SER A 166 -17.80 16.56 -9.47
CA SER A 166 -18.23 16.35 -10.86
C SER A 166 -18.29 17.65 -11.65
N GLU A 167 -17.75 18.75 -11.12
CA GLU A 167 -17.66 20.02 -11.83
C GLU A 167 -16.75 19.86 -13.05
N PRO A 168 -17.23 20.09 -14.29
CA PRO A 168 -16.44 19.86 -15.51
C PRO A 168 -15.06 20.53 -15.51
N ALA A 169 -14.93 21.74 -14.95
CA ALA A 169 -13.65 22.42 -14.88
C ALA A 169 -12.63 21.73 -13.95
N GLU A 170 -13.10 21.15 -12.84
CA GLU A 170 -12.26 20.45 -11.86
C GLU A 170 -11.88 19.05 -12.36
N VAL A 171 -12.82 18.36 -13.01
CA VAL A 171 -12.56 17.10 -13.71
C VAL A 171 -11.53 17.30 -14.81
N ALA A 172 -11.71 18.31 -15.67
CA ALA A 172 -10.74 18.63 -16.71
C ALA A 172 -9.36 19.02 -16.15
N HIS A 173 -9.33 19.69 -14.98
CA HIS A 173 -8.07 19.99 -14.28
C HIS A 173 -7.34 18.72 -13.83
N ALA A 174 -8.08 17.76 -13.28
CA ALA A 174 -7.54 16.47 -12.87
C ALA A 174 -7.04 15.66 -14.07
N GLU A 175 -7.82 15.58 -15.15
CA GLU A 175 -7.49 14.85 -16.38
C GLU A 175 -6.34 15.48 -17.18
N GLY A 176 -6.16 16.80 -17.09
CA GLY A 176 -5.03 17.51 -17.68
C GLY A 176 -3.66 17.01 -17.18
N LYS A 177 -3.64 16.22 -16.09
CA LYS A 177 -2.47 15.54 -15.54
C LYS A 177 -2.27 14.11 -16.11
N ARG A 178 -3.09 13.69 -17.08
CA ARG A 178 -2.93 12.55 -18.01
C ARG A 178 -2.96 11.12 -17.46
N ASP A 179 -3.69 10.89 -16.38
CA ASP A 179 -4.14 9.55 -15.99
C ASP A 179 -5.65 9.53 -15.80
N GLY A 180 -6.36 8.55 -16.39
CA GLY A 180 -7.80 8.35 -16.17
C GLY A 180 -8.75 9.25 -16.97
N LEU A 181 -8.47 9.44 -18.28
CA LEU A 181 -9.38 10.08 -19.22
C LEU A 181 -10.78 9.42 -19.18
N GLY A 182 -11.82 10.24 -19.07
CA GLY A 182 -13.22 9.79 -19.11
C GLY A 182 -13.84 9.54 -17.73
N SER A 183 -13.21 10.02 -16.65
CA SER A 183 -13.81 9.93 -15.31
C SER A 183 -14.92 10.96 -15.18
N SER A 184 -16.10 10.57 -14.68
CA SER A 184 -17.22 11.51 -14.45
C SER A 184 -17.05 12.38 -13.19
N PHE A 185 -15.97 12.19 -12.45
CA PHE A 185 -15.63 12.93 -11.24
C PHE A 185 -14.12 12.89 -10.99
N CYS A 186 -13.63 13.78 -10.13
CA CYS A 186 -12.28 13.78 -9.59
C CYS A 186 -12.30 13.74 -8.06
N MET A 187 -11.19 13.30 -7.45
CA MET A 187 -10.98 13.37 -6.02
C MET A 187 -10.48 14.78 -5.65
N VAL A 188 -11.08 15.38 -4.61
CA VAL A 188 -10.69 16.69 -4.09
C VAL A 188 -9.78 16.48 -2.89
N ILE A 189 -8.53 16.93 -3.00
CA ILE A 189 -7.53 16.75 -1.94
C ILE A 189 -7.00 18.09 -1.42
N LYS A 190 -6.73 18.16 -0.12
CA LYS A 190 -5.85 19.18 0.46
C LYS A 190 -4.52 18.51 0.78
N ASN A 191 -3.47 18.95 0.08
CA ASN A 191 -2.10 18.54 0.37
C ASN A 191 -1.46 19.54 1.35
N PRO A 192 -1.09 19.13 2.59
CA PRO A 192 -0.46 20.02 3.57
C PRO A 192 0.88 20.62 3.12
N SER A 193 1.61 19.92 2.24
CA SER A 193 2.88 20.40 1.65
C SER A 193 2.67 21.40 0.50
N SER A 194 1.42 21.65 0.10
CA SER A 194 1.07 22.60 -0.96
C SER A 194 0.43 23.86 -0.40
N ARG A 195 0.83 25.01 -0.97
CA ARG A 195 0.18 26.30 -0.69
C ARG A 195 -1.21 26.42 -1.33
N LYS A 196 -1.54 25.57 -2.31
CA LYS A 196 -2.87 25.56 -2.92
C LYS A 196 -3.92 25.19 -1.87
N PRO A 197 -5.10 25.82 -1.86
CA PRO A 197 -6.16 25.49 -0.92
C PRO A 197 -6.68 24.07 -1.14
N THR A 198 -6.77 23.63 -2.39
CA THR A 198 -7.16 22.27 -2.81
C THR A 198 -6.41 21.90 -4.09
N ASP A 199 -6.37 20.61 -4.40
CA ASP A 199 -5.92 20.05 -5.66
C ASP A 199 -6.90 18.96 -6.11
N PHE A 200 -6.86 18.64 -7.40
CA PHE A 200 -7.74 17.66 -8.02
C PHE A 200 -6.91 16.59 -8.70
N VAL A 201 -7.29 15.34 -8.48
CA VAL A 201 -6.64 14.15 -9.05
C VAL A 201 -7.72 13.18 -9.52
N THR A 202 -7.43 12.41 -10.57
CA THR A 202 -8.40 11.43 -11.05
C THR A 202 -8.54 10.28 -10.06
N PRO A 203 -9.70 9.57 -10.03
CA PRO A 203 -9.91 8.49 -9.08
C PRO A 203 -8.87 7.38 -9.21
N ALA A 204 -8.53 7.00 -10.44
CA ALA A 204 -7.50 6.00 -10.72
C ALA A 204 -6.11 6.44 -10.22
N HIS A 205 -5.73 7.70 -10.43
CA HIS A 205 -4.44 8.21 -9.96
C HIS A 205 -4.36 8.23 -8.43
N PHE A 206 -5.43 8.69 -7.77
CA PHE A 206 -5.51 8.66 -6.32
C PHE A 206 -5.43 7.24 -5.77
N GLU A 207 -6.21 6.30 -6.31
CA GLU A 207 -6.23 4.92 -5.85
C GLU A 207 -4.86 4.26 -5.99
N ARG A 208 -4.14 4.48 -7.11
CA ARG A 208 -2.76 3.96 -7.25
C ARG A 208 -1.81 4.54 -6.21
N ALA A 209 -1.89 5.83 -5.91
CA ALA A 209 -1.02 6.45 -4.91
C ALA A 209 -1.33 5.95 -3.48
N TRP A 210 -2.62 5.73 -3.18
CA TRP A 210 -3.07 5.16 -1.91
C TRP A 210 -2.73 3.68 -1.76
N ARG A 211 -2.75 2.90 -2.83
CA ARG A 211 -2.43 1.46 -2.85
C ARG A 211 -0.95 1.14 -3.09
N ALA A 212 -0.10 2.15 -3.17
CA ALA A 212 1.33 1.95 -3.39
C ALA A 212 1.97 1.17 -2.23
N ASN A 213 3.02 0.40 -2.52
CA ASN A 213 3.72 -0.36 -1.48
C ASN A 213 4.20 0.59 -0.36
N GLY A 214 4.02 0.18 0.90
CA GLY A 214 4.39 0.97 2.08
C GLY A 214 3.32 1.93 2.60
N THR A 215 2.15 2.04 1.96
CA THR A 215 1.03 2.81 2.51
C THR A 215 0.11 1.97 3.41
N ASP A 216 0.17 0.64 3.28
CA ASP A 216 -0.69 -0.34 3.96
C ASP A 216 -2.20 -0.06 3.81
N ASP A 217 -2.60 0.67 2.76
CA ASP A 217 -3.93 1.25 2.55
C ASP A 217 -4.44 2.11 3.73
N ASP A 218 -3.55 2.73 4.51
CA ASP A 218 -3.88 3.51 5.69
C ASP A 218 -4.81 4.69 5.38
N ILE A 219 -5.98 4.69 6.03
CA ILE A 219 -6.99 5.75 5.91
C ILE A 219 -7.71 5.98 7.24
N ILE A 220 -7.88 7.25 7.62
CA ILE A 220 -8.69 7.65 8.77
C ILE A 220 -9.90 8.41 8.23
N PHE A 221 -11.07 7.79 8.28
CA PHE A 221 -12.32 8.51 8.03
C PHE A 221 -12.66 9.39 9.22
N ILE A 222 -13.11 10.61 8.95
CA ILE A 222 -13.55 11.57 9.96
C ILE A 222 -14.92 12.08 9.53
N ALA A 223 -15.93 11.85 10.37
CA ALA A 223 -17.27 12.34 10.18
C ALA A 223 -17.62 13.33 11.30
N ASN A 224 -18.03 14.55 10.93
CA ASN A 224 -18.47 15.51 11.93
C ASN A 224 -19.94 15.24 12.31
N TRP A 225 -20.20 14.99 13.58
CA TRP A 225 -21.55 14.83 14.11
C TRP A 225 -22.13 16.20 14.42
N GLN A 226 -22.96 16.73 13.52
CA GLN A 226 -23.84 17.83 13.89
C GLN A 226 -24.99 17.28 14.75
N ARG A 227 -25.16 17.81 15.97
CA ARG A 227 -26.41 17.61 16.71
C ARG A 227 -27.54 18.26 15.91
N LYS A 228 -28.52 17.45 15.50
CA LYS A 228 -29.82 17.93 15.01
C LYS A 228 -30.53 18.72 16.10
#